data_AF-A0A437MHY0-F1
#
_entry.id   AF-A0A437MHY0-F1
#
_cell.length_a   1.000
_cell.length_b   1.000
_cell.length_c   1.000
_cell.angle_alpha   90.00
_cell.angle_beta   90.00
_cell.angle_gamma   90.00
#
_symmetry.space_group_name_H-M   'P 1'
#
loop_
_entity.id
_entity.type
_entity.pdbx_description
1 polymer ?
#
loop_
_entity_poly.entity_id
_entity_poly.type
_entity_poly.pdbx_seq_one_letter_code
_entity_poly.pdbx_strand_id
1 'polypeptide(L)'
;MFKKLSVLLLVLIMTQPALAQRDADSLAYELQRKKINSLLNQRRAKFGQYDVSLTKHTGIFGLQTKKDIRRSNDILMDIVQTDNNIFKELKILLDYRTSLQERAQAQTVERENDRMSFINTINRLRRQQEELQTKLKEQEKASAHTERNYTIAIAVILVLSVTFILLAIKRKAKP
;
A
#
# COMPACT_ATOMS: atom_id res chain seq x y z
N MET A 1 -3.94 17.77 39.14
CA MET A 1 -3.05 16.77 38.52
C MET A 1 -3.78 15.47 38.16
N PHE A 2 -4.61 14.93 39.08
CA PHE A 2 -5.42 13.71 38.86
C PHE A 2 -6.33 13.70 37.61
N LYS A 3 -6.98 14.81 37.24
CA LYS A 3 -7.81 14.87 36.02
C LYS A 3 -7.02 14.68 34.72
N LYS A 4 -5.78 15.19 34.64
CA LYS A 4 -4.91 15.02 33.46
C LYS A 4 -4.39 13.58 33.36
N LEU A 5 -4.10 12.95 34.50
CA LEU A 5 -3.70 11.55 34.58
C LEU A 5 -4.85 10.60 34.19
N SER A 6 -6.09 10.93 34.58
CA SER A 6 -7.29 10.16 34.22
C SER A 6 -7.58 10.18 32.71
N VAL A 7 -7.33 11.31 32.03
CA VAL A 7 -7.53 11.41 30.57
C VAL A 7 -6.44 10.64 29.82
N LEU A 8 -5.19 10.69 30.29
CA LEU A 8 -4.09 9.91 29.71
C LEU A 8 -4.35 8.40 29.82
N LEU A 9 -4.88 7.95 30.97
CA LEU A 9 -5.24 6.56 31.21
C LEU A 9 -6.39 6.11 30.28
N LEU A 10 -7.39 6.97 30.07
CA LEU A 10 -8.51 6.68 29.17
C LEU A 10 -8.05 6.51 27.71
N VAL A 11 -7.12 7.35 27.25
CA VAL A 11 -6.53 7.24 25.90
C VAL A 11 -5.72 5.95 25.75
N LEU A 12 -5.00 5.53 26.79
CA LEU A 12 -4.21 4.29 26.79
C LEU A 12 -5.07 3.01 26.75
N ILE A 13 -6.27 3.06 27.32
CA ILE A 13 -7.24 1.95 27.29
C ILE A 13 -7.96 1.89 25.93
N MET A 14 -8.21 3.05 25.30
CA MET A 14 -8.88 3.14 24.00
C MET A 14 -7.99 2.72 22.81
N THR A 15 -6.66 2.60 22.98
CA THR A 15 -5.74 2.09 21.94
C THR A 15 -5.55 0.57 21.97
N GLN A 16 -6.07 -0.13 22.99
CA GLN A 16 -5.97 -1.59 23.11
C GLN A 16 -6.63 -2.39 21.97
N PRO A 17 -7.81 -2.04 21.41
CA PRO A 17 -8.45 -2.88 20.41
C PRO A 17 -7.71 -2.89 19.06
N ALA A 18 -6.84 -1.92 18.78
CA ALA A 18 -6.05 -1.88 17.55
C ALA A 18 -4.93 -2.95 17.51
N LEU A 19 -4.48 -3.44 18.67
CA LEU A 19 -3.44 -4.48 18.76
C LEU A 19 -4.00 -5.91 18.73
N ALA A 20 -5.32 -6.06 18.87
CA ALA A 20 -6.00 -7.36 18.93
C ALA A 20 -6.63 -7.79 17.59
N GLN A 21 -6.50 -6.99 16.54
CA GLN A 21 -6.85 -7.37 15.17
C GLN A 21 -5.83 -8.42 14.70
N ARG A 22 -6.07 -9.68 15.10
CA ARG A 22 -5.39 -10.83 14.48
C ARG A 22 -5.83 -10.84 13.03
N ASP A 23 -4.88 -10.68 12.11
CA ASP A 23 -5.14 -10.79 10.68
C ASP A 23 -5.93 -12.08 10.43
N ALA A 24 -7.14 -11.97 9.88
CA ALA A 24 -7.99 -13.12 9.57
C ALA A 24 -7.24 -14.14 8.69
N ASP A 25 -6.35 -13.61 7.86
CA ASP A 25 -5.40 -14.30 7.01
C ASP A 25 -4.38 -15.15 7.80
N SER A 26 -3.96 -14.71 9.00
CA SER A 26 -3.07 -15.48 9.88
C SER A 26 -3.80 -16.67 10.51
N LEU A 27 -5.05 -16.49 10.93
CA LEU A 27 -5.84 -17.53 11.58
C LEU A 27 -6.19 -18.68 10.62
N ALA A 28 -6.58 -18.37 9.38
CA ALA A 28 -6.87 -19.39 8.37
C ALA A 28 -5.63 -20.25 8.05
N TYR A 29 -4.46 -19.60 7.95
CA TYR A 29 -3.18 -20.27 7.73
C TYR A 29 -2.81 -21.23 8.89
N GLU A 30 -2.96 -20.78 10.13
CA GLU A 30 -2.70 -21.62 11.30
C GLU A 30 -3.62 -22.84 11.39
N LEU A 31 -4.91 -22.64 11.10
CA LEU A 31 -5.90 -23.73 11.09
C LEU A 31 -5.54 -24.78 10.03
N GLN A 32 -5.11 -24.34 8.85
CA GLN A 32 -4.65 -25.22 7.78
C GLN A 32 -3.40 -26.02 8.18
N ARG A 33 -2.41 -25.38 8.81
CA ARG A 33 -1.23 -26.09 9.35
C ARG A 33 -1.59 -27.11 10.43
N LYS A 34 -2.52 -26.77 11.31
CA LYS A 34 -3.00 -27.70 12.35
C LYS A 34 -3.65 -28.94 11.74
N LYS A 35 -4.45 -28.76 10.67
CA LYS A 35 -5.06 -29.86 9.91
C LYS A 35 -4.02 -30.77 9.26
N ILE A 36 -3.01 -30.20 8.60
CA ILE A 36 -1.88 -30.94 8.02
C ILE A 36 -1.15 -31.74 9.10
N ASN A 37 -0.83 -31.12 10.25
CA ASN A 37 -0.16 -31.80 11.35
C ASN A 37 -0.99 -32.96 11.92
N SER A 38 -2.31 -32.82 11.98
CA SER A 38 -3.21 -33.91 12.36
C SER A 38 -3.11 -35.08 11.38
N LEU A 39 -3.15 -34.82 10.07
CA LEU A 39 -3.00 -35.86 9.04
C LEU A 39 -1.62 -36.53 9.09
N LEU A 40 -0.54 -35.76 9.35
CA LEU A 40 0.79 -36.31 9.54
C LEU A 40 0.88 -37.23 10.76
N ASN A 41 0.20 -36.89 11.85
CA ASN A 41 0.13 -37.75 13.03
C ASN A 41 -0.65 -39.04 12.74
N GLN A 42 -1.77 -38.96 12.01
CA GLN A 42 -2.51 -40.14 11.56
C GLN A 42 -1.66 -41.03 10.66
N ARG A 43 -0.92 -40.43 9.71
CA ARG A 43 0.03 -41.13 8.85
C ARG A 43 1.07 -41.88 9.68
N ARG A 44 1.72 -41.21 10.65
CA ARG A 44 2.71 -41.84 11.55
C ARG A 44 2.12 -43.04 12.29
N ALA A 45 0.92 -42.91 12.84
CA ALA A 45 0.25 -44.01 13.53
C ALA A 45 -0.02 -45.20 12.60
N LYS A 46 -0.49 -44.95 11.37
CA LYS A 46 -0.71 -46.01 10.36
C LYS A 46 0.60 -46.69 9.94
N PHE A 47 1.68 -45.95 9.77
CA PHE A 47 3.00 -46.54 9.53
C PHE A 47 3.47 -47.45 10.67
N GLY A 48 3.22 -47.06 11.92
CA GLY A 48 3.51 -47.94 13.06
C GLY A 48 2.68 -49.24 13.02
N GLN A 49 1.40 -49.15 12.63
CA GLN A 49 0.55 -50.35 12.46
C GLN A 49 1.02 -51.25 11.31
N TYR A 50 1.50 -50.65 10.22
CA TYR A 50 2.06 -51.37 9.08
C TYR A 50 3.34 -52.11 9.47
N ASP A 51 4.23 -51.48 10.22
CA ASP A 51 5.45 -52.12 10.70
C ASP A 51 5.16 -53.36 11.59
N VAL A 52 4.17 -53.22 12.49
CA VAL A 52 3.68 -54.35 13.30
C VAL A 52 3.02 -55.44 12.43
N SER A 53 2.34 -55.08 11.34
CA SER A 53 1.70 -56.09 10.47
C SER A 53 2.71 -56.85 9.61
N LEU A 54 3.87 -56.25 9.28
CA LEU A 54 4.95 -56.92 8.56
C LEU A 54 5.60 -58.03 9.38
N THR A 55 5.75 -57.84 10.69
CA THR A 55 6.36 -58.83 11.60
C THR A 55 5.41 -59.96 12.02
N LYS A 56 4.14 -59.91 11.58
CA LYS A 56 3.13 -60.89 11.96
C LYS A 56 3.15 -62.11 11.04
N HIS A 57 3.49 -63.26 11.62
CA HIS A 57 3.54 -64.55 10.94
C HIS A 57 2.59 -65.55 11.62
N THR A 58 1.38 -65.71 11.08
CA THR A 58 0.38 -66.63 11.68
C THR A 58 0.32 -68.01 11.02
N GLY A 59 1.19 -68.28 10.04
CA GLY A 59 1.24 -69.56 9.34
C GLY A 59 1.86 -70.67 10.18
N ILE A 60 1.52 -71.91 9.85
CA ILE A 60 1.91 -73.15 10.57
C ILE A 60 3.44 -73.33 10.69
N PHE A 61 4.24 -72.63 9.85
CA PHE A 61 5.71 -72.68 9.86
C PHE A 61 6.36 -71.31 10.11
N GLY A 62 5.66 -70.38 10.77
CA GLY A 62 6.17 -69.01 10.93
C GLY A 62 6.24 -68.23 9.59
N LEU A 63 5.49 -68.69 8.59
CA LEU A 63 5.32 -67.98 7.32
C LEU A 63 4.19 -66.96 7.41
N GLN A 64 4.28 -65.89 6.62
CA GLN A 64 3.14 -64.98 6.44
C GLN A 64 2.01 -65.70 5.71
N THR A 65 0.79 -65.57 6.23
CA THR A 65 -0.39 -66.07 5.53
C THR A 65 -0.90 -65.03 4.53
N LYS A 66 -1.74 -65.46 3.58
CA LYS A 66 -2.46 -64.53 2.69
C LYS A 66 -3.28 -63.49 3.47
N LYS A 67 -3.80 -63.85 4.65
CA LYS A 67 -4.55 -62.94 5.52
C LYS A 67 -3.66 -61.86 6.12
N ASP A 68 -2.45 -62.23 6.55
CA ASP A 68 -1.45 -61.29 7.08
C ASP A 68 -1.00 -60.30 5.99
N ILE A 69 -0.72 -60.80 4.78
CA ILE A 69 -0.34 -59.97 3.63
C ILE A 69 -1.47 -59.01 3.24
N ARG A 70 -2.72 -59.49 3.17
CA ARG A 70 -3.88 -58.64 2.85
C ARG A 70 -4.01 -57.49 3.86
N ARG A 71 -3.91 -57.80 5.16
CA ARG A 71 -3.98 -56.77 6.21
C ARG A 71 -2.90 -55.71 6.05
N SER A 72 -1.66 -56.11 5.78
CA SER A 72 -0.56 -55.16 5.52
C SER A 72 -0.82 -54.29 4.29
N ASN A 73 -1.39 -54.86 3.23
CA ASN A 73 -1.76 -54.10 2.03
C ASN A 73 -2.92 -53.12 2.27
N ASP A 74 -3.93 -53.52 3.05
CA ASP A 74 -5.02 -52.63 3.44
C ASP A 74 -4.49 -51.41 4.21
N ILE A 75 -3.55 -51.61 5.14
CA ILE A 75 -2.90 -50.51 5.88
C ILE A 75 -2.09 -49.62 4.93
N LEU A 76 -1.37 -50.18 3.95
CA LEU A 76 -0.67 -49.40 2.92
C LEU A 76 -1.63 -48.54 2.10
N MET A 77 -2.78 -49.09 1.71
CA MET A 77 -3.80 -48.33 0.98
C MET A 77 -4.30 -47.14 1.81
N ASP A 78 -4.56 -47.36 3.09
CA ASP A 78 -4.97 -46.32 4.03
C ASP A 78 -3.89 -45.24 4.23
N ILE A 79 -2.61 -45.62 4.20
CA ILE A 79 -1.48 -44.69 4.22
C ILE A 79 -1.50 -43.83 2.96
N VAL A 80 -1.59 -44.45 1.77
CA VAL A 80 -1.61 -43.73 0.48
C VAL A 80 -2.79 -42.76 0.41
N GLN A 81 -3.96 -43.16 0.88
CA GLN A 81 -5.12 -42.26 0.96
C GLN A 81 -4.86 -41.06 1.90
N THR A 82 -4.17 -41.30 3.01
CA THR A 82 -3.78 -40.22 3.94
C THR A 82 -2.78 -39.27 3.29
N ASP A 83 -1.81 -39.80 2.54
CA ASP A 83 -0.80 -39.02 1.81
C ASP A 83 -1.46 -38.16 0.72
N ASN A 84 -2.44 -38.69 -0.02
CA ASN A 84 -3.23 -37.92 -0.96
C ASN A 84 -3.98 -36.75 -0.29
N ASN A 85 -4.54 -36.97 0.90
CA ASN A 85 -5.17 -35.89 1.67
C ASN A 85 -4.15 -34.86 2.13
N ILE A 86 -2.96 -35.29 2.61
CA ILE A 86 -1.87 -34.38 2.97
C ILE A 86 -1.46 -33.51 1.77
N PHE A 87 -1.30 -34.09 0.57
CA PHE A 87 -0.96 -33.34 -0.62
C PHE A 87 -2.01 -32.30 -1.01
N LYS A 88 -3.30 -32.64 -0.90
CA LYS A 88 -4.39 -31.67 -1.12
C LYS A 88 -4.30 -30.48 -0.16
N GLU A 89 -4.13 -30.75 1.13
CA GLU A 89 -4.05 -29.68 2.13
C GLU A 89 -2.78 -28.84 2.00
N LEU A 90 -1.65 -29.45 1.61
CA LEU A 90 -0.40 -28.73 1.31
C LEU A 90 -0.53 -27.84 0.08
N LYS A 91 -1.24 -28.30 -0.97
CA LYS A 91 -1.51 -27.48 -2.14
C LYS A 91 -2.32 -26.23 -1.77
N ILE A 92 -3.39 -26.40 -0.99
CA ILE A 92 -4.18 -25.27 -0.48
C ILE A 92 -3.30 -24.29 0.30
N LEU A 93 -2.41 -24.78 1.16
CA LEU A 93 -1.49 -23.94 1.92
C LEU A 93 -0.51 -23.16 1.02
N LEU A 94 -0.02 -23.80 -0.04
CA LEU A 94 0.89 -23.18 -1.01
C LEU A 94 0.18 -22.12 -1.83
N ASP A 95 -1.00 -22.44 -2.39
CA ASP A 95 -1.82 -21.52 -3.18
C ASP A 95 -2.17 -20.27 -2.36
N TYR A 96 -2.51 -20.47 -1.08
CA TYR A 96 -2.73 -19.37 -0.14
C TYR A 96 -1.50 -18.46 0.00
N ARG A 97 -0.31 -19.03 0.24
CA ARG A 97 0.94 -18.26 0.33
C ARG A 97 1.24 -17.50 -0.95
N THR A 98 1.07 -18.13 -2.11
CA THR A 98 1.28 -17.50 -3.42
C THR A 98 0.34 -16.32 -3.60
N SER A 99 -0.95 -16.49 -3.28
CA SER A 99 -1.93 -15.40 -3.39
C SER A 99 -1.61 -14.19 -2.50
N LEU A 100 -1.08 -14.43 -1.29
CA LEU A 100 -0.63 -13.35 -0.40
C LEU A 100 0.57 -12.62 -0.97
N GLN A 101 1.52 -13.36 -1.56
CA GLN A 101 2.69 -12.77 -2.20
C GLN A 101 2.30 -11.91 -3.41
N GLU A 102 1.40 -12.41 -4.26
CA GLU A 102 0.89 -11.67 -5.41
C GLU A 102 0.18 -10.38 -4.98
N ARG A 103 -0.66 -10.44 -3.94
CA ARG A 103 -1.31 -9.24 -3.37
C ARG A 103 -0.31 -8.23 -2.84
N ALA A 104 0.73 -8.68 -2.13
CA ALA A 104 1.78 -7.79 -1.62
C ALA A 104 2.56 -7.11 -2.76
N GLN A 105 2.84 -7.84 -3.85
CA GLN A 105 3.49 -7.29 -5.04
C GLN A 105 2.58 -6.29 -5.76
N ALA A 106 1.31 -6.64 -5.99
CA ALA A 106 0.33 -5.77 -6.62
C ALA A 106 0.16 -4.46 -5.82
N GLN A 107 0.05 -4.54 -4.50
CA GLN A 107 -0.04 -3.37 -3.63
C GLN A 107 1.22 -2.49 -3.71
N THR A 108 2.40 -3.08 -3.91
CA THR A 108 3.64 -2.33 -4.09
C THR A 108 3.62 -1.56 -5.42
N VAL A 109 3.22 -2.22 -6.50
CA VAL A 109 3.08 -1.60 -7.84
C VAL A 109 2.04 -0.47 -7.82
N GLU A 110 0.89 -0.69 -7.16
CA GLU A 110 -0.14 0.35 -6.99
C GLU A 110 0.41 1.57 -6.25
N ARG A 111 1.12 1.37 -5.13
CA ARG A 111 1.76 2.47 -4.38
C ARG A 111 2.79 3.22 -5.21
N GLU A 112 3.57 2.52 -6.03
CA GLU A 112 4.53 3.17 -6.94
C GLU A 112 3.83 4.00 -8.01
N ASN A 113 2.74 3.48 -8.60
CA ASN A 113 1.92 4.21 -9.56
C ASN A 113 1.30 5.47 -8.95
N ASP A 114 0.73 5.36 -7.74
CA ASP A 114 0.19 6.49 -7.00
C ASP A 114 1.28 7.53 -6.73
N ARG A 115 2.46 7.09 -6.27
CA ARG A 115 3.61 7.96 -6.05
C ARG A 115 4.02 8.70 -7.33
N MET A 116 4.09 8.01 -8.47
CA MET A 116 4.38 8.63 -9.76
C MET A 116 3.31 9.65 -10.16
N SER A 117 2.02 9.33 -9.95
CA SER A 117 0.91 10.26 -10.17
C SER A 117 1.02 11.52 -9.32
N PHE A 118 1.38 11.38 -8.03
CA PHE A 118 1.65 12.52 -7.14
C PHE A 118 2.82 13.36 -7.62
N ILE A 119 3.94 12.74 -8.03
CA ILE A 119 5.10 13.46 -8.58
C ILE A 119 4.71 14.26 -9.83
N ASN A 120 3.95 13.65 -10.74
CA ASN A 120 3.47 14.33 -11.95
C ASN A 120 2.57 15.53 -11.61
N THR A 121 1.69 15.36 -10.62
CA THR A 121 0.82 16.44 -10.13
C THR A 121 1.63 17.58 -9.50
N ILE A 122 2.62 17.26 -8.66
CA ILE A 122 3.54 18.24 -8.07
C ILE A 122 4.29 19.01 -9.16
N ASN A 123 4.80 18.32 -10.18
CA ASN A 123 5.51 18.96 -11.29
C ASN A 123 4.59 19.89 -12.09
N ARG A 124 3.33 19.49 -12.33
CA ARG A 124 2.34 20.36 -12.98
C ARG A 124 2.07 21.61 -12.14
N LEU A 125 1.89 21.46 -10.83
CA LEU A 125 1.67 22.60 -9.91
C LEU A 125 2.88 23.54 -9.90
N ARG A 126 4.11 23.01 -9.90
CA ARG A 126 5.33 23.84 -10.00
C ARG A 126 5.38 24.66 -11.28
N ARG A 127 5.09 24.06 -12.44
CA ARG A 127 5.03 24.78 -13.72
C ARG A 127 3.97 25.88 -13.71
N GLN A 128 2.79 25.59 -13.17
CA GLN A 128 1.73 26.59 -13.03
C GLN A 128 2.15 27.74 -12.11
N GLN A 129 2.85 27.45 -11.01
CA GLN A 129 3.37 28.48 -10.12
C GLN A 129 4.42 29.35 -10.82
N GLU A 130 5.36 28.75 -11.57
CA GLU A 130 6.36 29.49 -12.35
C GLU A 130 5.70 30.38 -13.42
N GLU A 131 4.71 29.85 -14.14
CA GLU A 131 3.94 30.60 -15.16
C GLU A 131 3.13 31.76 -14.54
N LEU A 132 2.53 31.55 -13.37
CA LEU A 132 1.83 32.63 -12.66
C LEU A 132 2.81 33.72 -12.20
N GLN A 133 3.99 33.33 -11.70
CA GLN A 133 5.02 34.30 -11.30
C GLN A 133 5.58 35.08 -12.50
N THR A 134 5.74 34.45 -13.67
CA THR A 134 6.19 35.16 -14.87
C THR A 134 5.13 36.13 -15.35
N LYS A 135 3.85 35.74 -15.39
CA LYS A 135 2.73 36.62 -15.74
C LYS A 135 2.59 37.80 -14.79
N LEU A 136 2.75 37.58 -13.48
CA LEU A 136 2.73 38.68 -12.50
C LEU A 136 3.87 39.68 -12.75
N LYS A 137 5.09 39.20 -12.99
CA LYS A 137 6.25 40.06 -13.30
C LYS A 137 6.06 40.82 -14.61
N GLU A 138 5.50 40.19 -15.63
CA GLU A 138 5.19 40.83 -16.90
C GLU A 138 4.11 41.91 -16.73
N GLN A 139 3.07 41.62 -15.95
CA GLN A 139 2.01 42.58 -15.64
C GLN A 139 2.54 43.75 -14.82
N GLU A 140 3.34 43.52 -13.78
CA GLU A 140 3.98 44.58 -12.99
C GLU A 140 4.86 45.49 -13.87
N LYS A 141 5.65 44.91 -14.77
CA LYS A 141 6.45 45.69 -15.73
C LYS A 141 5.58 46.51 -16.68
N ALA A 142 4.53 45.90 -17.23
CA ALA A 142 3.60 46.61 -18.11
C ALA A 142 2.92 47.78 -17.39
N SER A 143 2.42 47.55 -16.17
CA SER A 143 1.82 48.59 -15.32
C SER A 143 2.82 49.71 -15.00
N ALA A 144 4.07 49.38 -14.63
CA ALA A 144 5.10 50.38 -14.34
C ALA A 144 5.47 51.22 -15.59
N HIS A 145 5.50 50.60 -16.77
CA HIS A 145 5.72 51.33 -18.03
C HIS A 145 4.54 52.26 -18.35
N THR A 146 3.31 51.81 -18.15
CA THR A 146 2.09 52.60 -18.35
C THR A 146 2.05 53.78 -17.39
N GLU A 147 2.30 53.58 -16.10
CA GLU A 147 2.35 54.67 -15.10
C GLU A 147 3.45 55.69 -15.39
N ARG A 148 4.63 55.23 -15.83
CA ARG A 148 5.72 56.12 -16.25
C ARG A 148 5.35 56.95 -17.49
N ASN A 149 4.67 56.35 -18.46
CA ASN A 149 4.24 57.07 -19.65
C ASN A 149 3.17 58.12 -19.34
N TYR A 150 2.21 57.80 -18.45
CA TYR A 150 1.20 58.77 -18.00
C TYR A 150 1.82 59.93 -17.23
N THR A 151 2.76 59.67 -16.31
CA THR A 151 3.46 60.72 -15.56
C THR A 151 4.27 61.63 -16.47
N ILE A 152 4.97 61.10 -17.47
CA ILE A 152 5.69 61.90 -18.48
C ILE A 152 4.70 62.73 -19.32
N ALA A 153 3.60 62.14 -19.78
CA ALA A 153 2.61 62.86 -20.58
C ALA A 153 1.98 64.05 -19.83
N ILE A 154 1.63 63.87 -18.55
CA ILE A 154 1.11 64.94 -17.69
C ILE A 154 2.17 66.04 -17.50
N ALA A 155 3.44 65.68 -17.28
CA ALA A 155 4.52 66.66 -17.14
C ALA A 155 4.73 67.50 -18.41
N VAL A 156 4.66 66.87 -19.60
CA VAL A 156 4.78 67.57 -20.89
C VAL A 156 3.61 68.53 -21.09
N ILE A 157 2.37 68.10 -20.80
CA ILE A 157 1.19 68.97 -20.91
C ILE A 157 1.31 70.17 -19.96
N LEU A 158 1.78 69.96 -18.73
CA LEU A 158 2.02 71.07 -17.78
C LEU A 158 3.03 72.07 -18.34
N VAL A 159 4.18 71.61 -18.85
CA VAL A 159 5.20 72.51 -19.44
C VAL A 159 4.65 73.26 -20.66
N LEU A 160 3.88 72.60 -21.53
CA LEU A 160 3.24 73.24 -22.68
C LEU A 160 2.20 74.28 -22.24
N SER A 161 1.41 74.00 -21.20
CA SER A 161 0.43 74.95 -20.67
C SER A 161 1.10 76.19 -20.07
N VAL A 162 2.18 76.02 -19.31
CA VAL A 162 2.94 77.13 -18.71
C VAL A 162 3.60 77.99 -19.78
N THR A 163 4.22 77.37 -20.79
CA THR A 163 4.85 78.11 -21.89
C THR A 163 3.82 78.86 -22.74
N PHE A 164 2.64 78.27 -22.99
CA PHE A 164 1.54 78.94 -23.67
C PHE A 164 1.01 80.14 -22.89
N ILE A 165 0.82 80.00 -21.57
CA ILE A 165 0.38 81.10 -20.70
C ILE A 165 1.41 82.25 -20.71
N LEU A 166 2.70 81.94 -20.60
CA LEU A 166 3.77 82.96 -20.65
C LEU A 166 3.81 83.69 -22.01
N LEU A 167 3.60 82.97 -23.11
CA LEU A 167 3.51 83.57 -24.44
C LEU A 167 2.24 84.43 -24.62
N ALA A 168 1.11 84.01 -24.07
CA ALA A 168 -0.14 84.77 -24.10
C ALA A 168 -0.03 86.07 -23.28
N ILE A 169 0.63 86.02 -22.12
CA ILE A 169 0.92 87.22 -21.30
C ILE A 169 1.87 88.16 -22.05
N LYS A 170 2.93 87.65 -22.67
CA LYS A 170 3.85 88.47 -23.50
C LYS A 170 3.15 89.12 -24.71
N ARG A 171 2.17 88.46 -25.33
CA ARG A 171 1.39 89.03 -26.43
C ARG A 171 0.45 90.15 -26.00
N LYS A 172 -0.10 90.09 -24.77
CA LYS A 172 -0.91 91.19 -24.19
C LYS A 172 -0.08 92.36 -23.67
N ALA A 173 1.21 92.16 -23.41
CA ALA A 173 2.13 93.16 -22.86
C ALA A 173 2.91 93.97 -23.92
N LYS A 174 2.68 93.75 -25.21
CA LYS A 174 3.16 94.62 -26.29
C LYS A 174 2.05 95.64 -26.63
N PRO A 175 2.19 96.93 -26.27
CA PRO A 175 1.47 98.01 -26.96
C PRO A 175 2.00 98.20 -28.39
#